data_AF-A0A542S5S7-F1
#
_entry.id   AF-A0A542S5S7-F1
#
_cell.length_a   1.000
_cell.length_b   1.000
_cell.length_c   1.000
_cell.angle_alpha   90.00
_cell.angle_beta   90.00
_cell.angle_gamma   90.00
#
_symmetry.space_group_name_H-M   'P 1'
#
loop_
_entity.id
_entity.type
_entity.pdbx_description
1 polymer ?
#
loop_
_entity_poly.entity_id
_entity_poly.type
_entity_poly.pdbx_seq_one_letter_code
_entity_poly.pdbx_strand_id
1 'polypeptide(L)'
;MEADERPDCPAWCVTTPGEHAEDDPGTLLHEGPTFGLLRTWWLEGVTSSFTATIAEPDEDDGELGADALRRLATDALDAAMWLDRQERTSPVERGVSVVELVRRAHEGSSRSA
;
A
#
# COMPACT_ATOMS: atom_id res chain seq x y z
N MET A 1 -14.20 -26.96 15.39
CA MET A 1 -14.14 -25.53 15.75
C MET A 1 -13.11 -24.96 14.79
N GLU A 2 -13.57 -24.64 13.59
CA GLU A 2 -12.70 -24.08 12.54
C GLU A 2 -12.28 -22.70 13.01
N ALA A 3 -10.98 -22.44 13.01
CA ALA A 3 -10.48 -21.11 13.28
C ALA A 3 -11.10 -20.18 12.23
N ASP A 4 -11.68 -19.10 12.70
CA ASP A 4 -12.12 -17.99 11.86
C ASP A 4 -10.84 -17.33 11.31
N GLU A 5 -10.23 -17.96 10.29
CA GLU A 5 -9.00 -17.53 9.60
C GLU A 5 -9.31 -16.32 8.72
N ARG A 6 -9.83 -15.26 9.32
CA ARG A 6 -9.89 -13.96 8.64
C ARG A 6 -8.44 -13.51 8.43
N PRO A 7 -8.02 -13.22 7.19
CA PRO A 7 -6.71 -12.62 6.96
C PRO A 7 -6.59 -11.36 7.81
N ASP A 8 -5.42 -11.13 8.43
CA ASP A 8 -5.13 -9.97 9.28
C ASP A 8 -5.07 -8.70 8.42
N CYS A 9 -6.24 -8.25 7.95
CA CYS A 9 -6.37 -7.09 7.08
C CYS A 9 -6.08 -5.80 7.87
N PRO A 10 -5.22 -4.91 7.36
CA PRO A 10 -5.10 -3.57 7.90
C PRO A 10 -6.45 -2.83 7.94
N ALA A 11 -6.62 -1.88 8.86
CA ALA A 11 -7.90 -1.17 9.02
C ALA A 11 -8.33 -0.33 7.80
N TRP A 12 -7.39 -0.05 6.88
CA TRP A 12 -7.66 0.63 5.61
C TRP A 12 -7.98 -0.33 4.47
N CYS A 13 -7.76 -1.65 4.65
CA CYS A 13 -7.97 -2.65 3.62
C CYS A 13 -9.47 -2.85 3.38
N VAL A 14 -9.89 -2.74 2.12
CA VAL A 14 -11.28 -2.95 1.72
C VAL A 14 -11.53 -4.33 1.10
N THR A 15 -10.47 -5.10 0.81
CA THR A 15 -10.56 -6.47 0.33
C THR A 15 -11.32 -7.34 1.34
N THR A 16 -12.30 -8.09 0.85
CA THR A 16 -13.08 -9.00 1.68
C THR A 16 -12.31 -10.30 1.94
N PRO A 17 -12.62 -11.04 3.02
CA PRO A 17 -12.01 -12.35 3.26
C PRO A 17 -12.24 -13.35 2.13
N GLY A 18 -13.35 -13.22 1.38
CA GLY A 18 -13.64 -14.09 0.23
C GLY A 18 -12.73 -13.82 -0.96
N GLU A 19 -12.42 -12.55 -1.23
CA GLU A 19 -11.49 -12.16 -2.30
C GLU A 19 -10.07 -12.64 -2.00
N HIS A 20 -9.63 -12.58 -0.74
CA HIS A 20 -8.35 -13.15 -0.32
C HIS A 20 -8.24 -14.67 -0.47
N ALA A 21 -9.37 -15.40 -0.43
CA ALA A 21 -9.35 -16.85 -0.62
C ALA A 21 -9.00 -17.25 -2.07
N GLU A 22 -9.09 -16.30 -3.01
CA GLU A 22 -8.72 -16.48 -4.41
C GLU A 22 -7.23 -16.14 -4.69
N ASP A 23 -6.52 -15.55 -3.72
CA ASP A 23 -5.11 -15.16 -3.85
C ASP A 23 -4.17 -16.39 -3.86
N ASP A 24 -3.02 -16.24 -4.53
CA ASP A 24 -1.98 -17.27 -4.57
C ASP A 24 -1.43 -17.58 -3.15
N PRO A 25 -1.17 -18.87 -2.83
CA PRO A 25 -0.64 -19.24 -1.52
C PRO A 25 0.66 -18.51 -1.18
N GLY A 26 0.65 -17.74 -0.09
CA GLY A 26 1.83 -17.01 0.41
C GLY A 26 1.92 -15.56 -0.02
N THR A 27 0.94 -15.05 -0.76
CA THR A 27 0.76 -13.62 -1.05
C THR A 27 -0.68 -13.22 -0.78
N LEU A 28 -0.90 -12.06 -0.15
CA LEU A 28 -2.24 -11.49 0.03
C LEU A 28 -2.27 -10.09 -0.57
N LEU A 29 -3.26 -9.82 -1.42
CA LEU A 29 -3.41 -8.50 -2.05
C LEU A 29 -4.46 -7.68 -1.31
N HIS A 30 -4.01 -6.63 -0.62
CA HIS A 30 -4.86 -5.75 0.15
C HIS A 30 -5.18 -4.49 -0.66
N GLU A 31 -6.45 -4.23 -0.94
CA GLU A 31 -6.91 -3.01 -1.61
C GLU A 31 -6.99 -1.85 -0.62
N GLY A 32 -6.34 -0.74 -0.95
CA GLY A 32 -6.38 0.50 -0.19
C GLY A 32 -7.44 1.50 -0.69
N PRO A 33 -7.37 2.76 -0.24
CA PRO A 33 -8.27 3.80 -0.72
C PRO A 33 -8.05 4.12 -2.21
N THR A 34 -9.12 4.60 -2.85
CA THR A 34 -9.10 5.09 -4.24
C THR A 34 -8.95 6.61 -4.28
N PHE A 35 -8.11 7.11 -5.19
CA PHE A 35 -7.90 8.53 -5.47
C PHE A 35 -8.26 8.80 -6.93
N GLY A 36 -9.49 9.24 -7.19
CA GLY A 36 -9.99 9.41 -8.56
C GLY A 36 -9.91 8.10 -9.35
N LEU A 37 -9.07 8.07 -10.39
CA LEU A 37 -8.83 6.87 -11.20
C LEU A 37 -7.77 5.93 -10.61
N LEU A 38 -7.10 6.29 -9.51
CA LEU A 38 -6.02 5.47 -8.96
C LEU A 38 -6.52 4.59 -7.82
N ARG A 39 -6.40 3.27 -8.00
CA ARG A 39 -6.61 2.28 -6.94
C ARG A 39 -5.26 1.96 -6.31
N THR A 40 -5.20 1.92 -4.98
CA THR A 40 -3.97 1.60 -4.24
C THR A 40 -4.01 0.18 -3.72
N TRP A 41 -2.84 -0.42 -3.57
CA TRP A 41 -2.69 -1.84 -3.22
C TRP A 41 -1.50 -2.04 -2.29
N TRP A 42 -1.57 -3.07 -1.46
CA TRP A 42 -0.42 -3.64 -0.76
C TRP A 42 -0.34 -5.12 -1.08
N LEU A 43 0.75 -5.51 -1.73
CA LEU A 43 1.08 -6.92 -1.88
C LEU A 43 1.82 -7.36 -0.62
N GLU A 44 1.14 -8.11 0.24
CA GLU A 44 1.74 -8.73 1.41
C GLU A 44 2.52 -9.99 0.98
N GLY A 45 3.75 -10.09 1.48
CA GLY A 45 4.65 -11.19 1.17
C GLY A 45 6.09 -10.88 1.60
N VAL A 46 7.03 -11.72 1.16
CA VAL A 46 8.46 -11.61 1.51
C VAL A 46 9.03 -10.24 1.12
N THR A 47 8.61 -9.72 -0.02
CA THR A 47 8.89 -8.35 -0.48
C THR A 47 7.58 -7.56 -0.49
N SER A 48 7.13 -7.19 0.70
CA SER A 48 5.91 -6.38 0.85
C SER A 48 6.07 -5.05 0.12
N SER A 49 5.10 -4.68 -0.72
CA SER A 49 5.18 -3.44 -1.51
C SER A 49 3.83 -2.76 -1.65
N PHE A 50 3.84 -1.44 -1.54
CA PHE A 50 2.69 -0.59 -1.78
C PHE A 50 2.72 -0.11 -3.23
N THR A 51 1.63 -0.28 -3.96
CA THR A 51 1.54 0.06 -5.39
C THR A 51 0.21 0.73 -5.72
N ALA A 52 0.08 1.25 -6.94
CA ALA A 52 -1.16 1.80 -7.45
C ALA A 52 -1.37 1.41 -8.91
N THR A 53 -2.63 1.23 -9.30
CA THR A 53 -3.04 1.01 -10.69
C THR A 53 -4.03 2.08 -11.13
N ILE A 54 -4.02 2.40 -12.42
CA ILE A 54 -5.02 3.29 -13.02
C ILE A 54 -6.22 2.44 -13.43
N ALA A 55 -7.38 2.74 -12.86
CA ALA A 55 -8.66 2.22 -13.31
C ALA A 55 -9.01 2.84 -14.67
N GLU A 56 -9.55 2.03 -15.57
CA GLU A 56 -10.00 2.54 -16.87
C GLU A 56 -11.12 3.58 -16.65
N PRO A 57 -11.02 4.76 -17.28
CA PRO A 57 -12.07 5.76 -17.19
C PRO A 57 -13.33 5.23 -17.91
N ASP A 58 -14.51 5.53 -17.35
CA ASP A 58 -15.81 5.20 -17.98
C ASP A 58 -16.06 5.96 -19.30
N GLU A 59 -15.18 6.88 -19.71
CA GLU A 59 -15.33 7.69 -20.92
C GLU A 59 -14.70 7.00 -22.15
N ASP A 60 -15.56 6.71 -23.14
CA ASP A 60 -15.40 5.84 -24.32
C ASP A 60 -14.16 6.07 -25.23
N ASP A 61 -13.44 7.18 -25.11
CA ASP A 61 -12.34 7.52 -26.03
C ASP A 61 -10.93 7.47 -25.41
N GLY A 62 -10.80 7.22 -24.09
CA GLY A 62 -9.50 7.07 -23.41
C GLY A 62 -8.59 8.32 -23.44
N GLU A 63 -9.02 9.42 -24.05
CA GLU A 63 -8.26 10.67 -24.13
C GLU A 63 -8.62 11.60 -22.97
N LEU A 64 -7.60 12.03 -22.21
CA LEU A 64 -7.78 12.96 -21.09
C LEU A 64 -7.58 14.40 -21.56
N GLY A 65 -8.63 15.22 -21.44
CA GLY A 65 -8.54 16.66 -21.58
C GLY A 65 -7.69 17.32 -20.48
N ALA A 66 -7.31 18.58 -20.66
CA ALA A 66 -6.40 19.30 -19.76
C ALA A 66 -6.87 19.32 -18.28
N ASP A 67 -8.16 19.46 -18.02
CA ASP A 67 -8.70 19.43 -16.65
C ASP A 67 -8.70 18.03 -16.06
N ALA A 68 -8.96 17.01 -16.87
CA ALA A 68 -8.86 15.61 -16.45
C ALA A 68 -7.40 15.24 -16.11
N LEU A 69 -6.43 15.72 -16.91
CA LEU A 69 -5.00 15.56 -16.62
C LEU A 69 -4.59 16.26 -15.31
N ARG A 70 -5.10 17.47 -15.04
CA ARG A 70 -4.83 18.17 -13.78
C ARG A 70 -5.39 17.43 -12.58
N ARG A 71 -6.60 16.87 -12.70
CA ARG A 71 -7.20 16.02 -11.66
C ARG A 71 -6.36 14.77 -11.43
N LEU A 72 -6.04 14.03 -12.48
CA LEU A 72 -5.19 12.83 -12.39
C LEU A 72 -3.84 13.13 -11.74
N ALA A 73 -3.20 14.26 -12.06
CA ALA A 73 -1.94 14.65 -11.43
C ALA A 73 -2.08 14.93 -9.93
N THR A 74 -3.21 15.51 -9.51
CA THR A 74 -3.52 15.77 -8.10
C THR A 74 -3.80 14.45 -7.38
N ASP A 75 -4.65 13.60 -7.96
CA ASP A 75 -4.97 12.28 -7.43
C ASP A 75 -3.71 11.41 -7.30
N ALA A 76 -2.79 11.48 -8.28
CA ALA A 76 -1.51 10.79 -8.25
C ALA A 76 -0.60 11.28 -7.12
N LEU A 77 -0.60 12.58 -6.84
CA LEU A 77 0.15 13.12 -5.72
C LEU A 77 -0.43 12.64 -4.39
N ASP A 78 -1.75 12.68 -4.23
CA ASP A 78 -2.43 12.22 -3.02
C ASP A 78 -2.21 10.71 -2.77
N ALA A 79 -2.32 9.91 -3.83
CA ALA A 79 -2.00 8.48 -3.78
C ALA A 79 -0.54 8.25 -3.37
N ALA A 80 0.41 8.94 -3.99
CA ALA A 80 1.84 8.81 -3.66
C ALA A 80 2.13 9.21 -2.20
N MET A 81 1.50 10.28 -1.70
CA MET A 81 1.62 10.69 -0.30
C MET A 81 1.03 9.66 0.66
N TRP A 82 -0.06 8.99 0.28
CA TRP A 82 -0.62 7.90 1.06
C TRP A 82 0.30 6.69 1.09
N LEU A 83 0.84 6.26 -0.06
CA LEU A 83 1.78 5.13 -0.17
C LEU A 83 3.04 5.38 0.67
N ASP A 84 3.67 6.56 0.55
CA ASP A 84 4.85 6.94 1.34
C ASP A 84 4.55 6.95 2.85
N ARG A 85 3.36 7.41 3.25
CA ARG A 85 2.94 7.32 4.66
C ARG A 85 2.86 5.86 5.09
N GLN A 86 2.21 5.00 4.30
CA GLN A 86 2.10 3.59 4.65
C GLN A 86 3.48 2.94 4.72
N GLU A 87 4.39 3.17 3.78
CA GLU A 87 5.75 2.62 3.85
C GLU A 87 6.50 3.01 5.12
N ARG A 88 6.30 4.24 5.62
CA ARG A 88 6.93 4.74 6.85
C ARG A 88 6.27 4.22 8.12
N THR A 89 4.97 3.97 8.09
CA THR A 89 4.19 3.54 9.27
C THR A 89 3.93 2.05 9.31
N SER A 90 4.12 1.35 8.18
CA SER A 90 3.85 -0.07 8.08
C SER A 90 4.93 -0.80 8.88
N PRO A 91 4.53 -1.71 9.78
CA PRO A 91 5.46 -2.50 10.56
C PRO A 91 6.07 -3.61 9.68
N VAL A 92 6.58 -3.28 8.49
CA VAL A 92 7.37 -4.21 7.66
C VAL A 92 8.60 -4.71 8.45
N GLU A 93 8.93 -4.06 9.57
CA GLU A 93 9.80 -4.60 10.62
C GLU A 93 9.06 -5.37 11.74
N ARG A 94 8.05 -6.20 11.42
CA ARG A 94 7.60 -7.27 12.34
C ARG A 94 8.74 -8.29 12.48
N GLY A 95 9.73 -7.96 13.31
CA GLY A 95 10.91 -8.79 13.57
C GLY A 95 12.19 -8.04 13.92
N VAL A 96 12.26 -6.72 13.74
CA VAL A 96 13.44 -5.95 14.14
C VAL A 96 13.31 -5.56 15.61
N SER A 97 14.17 -6.14 16.44
CA SER A 97 14.25 -5.79 17.86
C SER A 97 14.44 -4.28 18.03
N VAL A 98 13.77 -3.68 19.01
CA VAL A 98 13.97 -2.28 19.42
C VAL A 98 15.46 -1.94 19.61
N VAL A 99 16.25 -2.92 20.06
CA VAL A 99 17.71 -2.80 20.20
C VAL A 99 18.39 -2.53 18.86
N GLU A 100 17.97 -3.20 17.79
CA GLU A 100 18.54 -3.07 16.45
C GLU A 100 18.13 -1.74 15.81
N LEU A 101 16.91 -1.28 16.04
CA LEU A 101 16.44 0.06 15.67
C LEU A 101 17.27 1.17 16.33
N VAL A 102 17.48 1.08 17.65
CA VAL A 102 18.31 2.05 18.40
C VAL A 102 19.77 2.01 17.94
N ARG A 103 20.29 0.81 17.66
CA ARG A 103 21.67 0.65 17.16
C ARG A 103 21.86 1.34 15.81
N ARG A 104 20.95 1.14 14.86
CA ARG A 104 21.00 1.81 13.53
C ARG A 104 20.92 3.34 13.67
N ALA A 105 20.05 3.84 14.54
CA ALA A 105 19.95 5.26 14.82
C ALA A 105 21.24 5.83 15.43
N HIS A 106 21.89 5.10 16.34
CA HIS A 106 23.15 5.50 16.94
C HIS A 106 24.31 5.50 15.94
N GLU A 107 24.41 4.48 15.07
CA GLU A 107 25.40 4.41 14.00
C GLU A 107 25.25 5.56 12.98
N GLY A 108 24.00 5.93 12.62
CA GLY A 108 23.71 7.06 11.74
C GLY A 108 24.05 8.43 12.35
N SER A 109 23.77 8.60 13.64
CA SER A 109 24.09 9.84 14.38
C SER A 109 25.60 10.01 14.60
N SER A 110 26.31 8.92 14.90
CA SER A 110 27.76 8.93 15.17
C SER A 110 28.62 9.14 13.92
N ARG A 111 28.07 8.94 12.71
CA ARG A 111 28.75 9.24 11.44
C ARG A 111 28.52 10.68 10.96
N SER A 112 27.64 11.43 11.62
CA SER A 112 27.32 12.83 11.29
C SER A 112 28.02 13.84 12.22
N ALA A 113 28.95 13.39 13.05
CA ALA A 113 29.73 14.19 14.01
C ALA A 113 31.22 14.20 13.66
#